data_AF-A0AAD0T3I1-F1
#
_entry.id   AF-A0AAD0T3I1-F1
#
_cell.length_a   1.000
_cell.length_b   1.000
_cell.length_c   1.000
_cell.angle_alpha   90.00
_cell.angle_beta   90.00
_cell.angle_gamma   90.00
#
_symmetry.space_group_name_H-M   'P 1'
#
loop_
_entity.id
_entity.type
_entity.pdbx_description
1 polymer ?
#
loop_
_entity_poly.entity_id
_entity_poly.type
_entity_poly.pdbx_seq_one_letter_code
_entity_poly.pdbx_strand_id
1 'polypeptide(L)'
;MLKIISLILMTSTSIYGNDISFYKSIFPKISKVKKIKVEDKISENPINTTIQVAFNKEGKKLGFIREVNTTTGCNSACLPVIFTLFYNTKYEFLKLKSKAGLTKKLHRPMTEDDINRLHLLLGINPPIFKTVKHPTDMTDALTGATKPQYVDAVVKEAAYSTLRINTYNQDTISQLKKLAL
;
A
#
# COMPACT_ATOMS: atom_id res chain seq x y z
N MET A 1 24.87 -19.47 54.93
CA MET A 1 23.42 -19.28 54.64
C MET A 1 23.30 -18.55 53.32
N LEU A 2 22.76 -19.24 52.32
CA LEU A 2 22.67 -18.82 50.93
C LEU A 2 21.32 -18.11 50.68
N LYS A 3 21.31 -16.97 50.00
CA LYS A 3 20.15 -16.47 49.23
C LYS A 3 20.61 -15.39 48.25
N ILE A 4 20.98 -15.83 47.04
CA ILE A 4 21.10 -14.96 45.87
C ILE A 4 19.73 -15.00 45.19
N ILE A 5 18.98 -13.90 45.30
CA ILE A 5 17.74 -13.71 44.56
C ILE A 5 18.13 -13.25 43.16
N SER A 6 18.19 -14.19 42.21
CA SER A 6 18.32 -13.86 40.79
C SER A 6 16.93 -13.52 40.26
N LEU A 7 16.67 -12.23 40.09
CA LEU A 7 15.45 -11.72 39.48
C LEU A 7 15.61 -11.83 37.95
N ILE A 8 15.12 -12.94 37.38
CA ILE A 8 15.04 -13.12 35.93
C ILE A 8 13.95 -12.19 35.41
N LEU A 9 14.38 -11.06 34.84
CA LEU A 9 13.53 -10.12 34.12
C LEU A 9 13.12 -10.79 32.79
N MET A 10 11.97 -11.45 32.77
CA MET A 10 11.35 -11.90 31.52
C MET A 10 10.82 -10.69 30.76
N THR A 11 11.61 -10.19 29.81
CA THR A 11 11.13 -9.24 28.82
C THR A 11 10.24 -10.00 27.82
N SER A 12 8.93 -9.99 28.08
CA SER A 12 7.93 -10.36 27.10
C SER A 12 7.90 -9.32 25.98
N THR A 13 8.84 -9.44 25.03
CA THR A 13 8.69 -8.78 23.74
C THR A 13 7.64 -9.58 22.97
N SER A 14 6.39 -9.14 23.09
CA SER A 14 5.32 -9.55 22.18
C SER A 14 5.72 -9.06 20.78
N ILE A 15 6.46 -9.90 20.05
CA ILE A 15 6.72 -9.71 18.64
C ILE A 15 5.35 -9.90 17.98
N TYR A 16 4.68 -8.78 17.65
CA TYR A 16 3.76 -8.75 16.54
C TYR A 16 4.50 -9.41 15.37
N GLY A 17 4.24 -10.69 15.13
CA GLY A 17 4.85 -11.42 14.05
C GLY A 17 4.52 -10.67 12.78
N ASN A 18 5.49 -9.96 12.21
CA ASN A 18 5.39 -9.47 10.84
C ASN A 18 4.93 -10.67 10.04
N ASP A 19 3.74 -10.57 9.45
CA ASP A 19 3.10 -11.66 8.75
C ASP A 19 3.81 -11.87 7.40
N ILE A 20 5.04 -12.37 7.49
CA ILE A 20 5.93 -12.74 6.39
C ILE A 20 5.19 -13.72 5.47
N SER A 21 4.24 -14.50 6.00
CA SER A 21 3.42 -15.42 5.21
C SER A 21 2.63 -14.71 4.11
N PHE A 22 2.04 -13.54 4.41
CA PHE A 22 1.33 -12.72 3.41
C PHE A 22 2.24 -12.31 2.24
N TYR A 23 3.51 -12.02 2.53
CA TYR A 23 4.51 -11.60 1.54
C TYR A 23 5.07 -12.74 0.70
N LYS A 24 5.04 -14.00 1.18
CA LYS A 24 5.59 -15.16 0.47
C LYS A 24 4.97 -15.41 -0.90
N SER A 25 3.72 -15.01 -1.09
CA SER A 25 3.07 -15.08 -2.41
C SER A 25 3.77 -14.24 -3.49
N ILE A 26 4.52 -13.21 -3.11
CA ILE A 26 5.28 -12.33 -4.01
C ILE A 26 6.79 -12.57 -3.90
N PHE A 27 7.27 -12.79 -2.67
CA PHE A 27 8.67 -13.10 -2.39
C PHE A 27 8.78 -14.47 -1.70
N PRO A 28 8.72 -15.60 -2.41
CA PRO A 28 8.66 -16.93 -1.79
C PRO A 28 9.80 -17.24 -0.81
N LYS A 29 10.99 -16.67 -1.07
CA LYS A 29 12.20 -16.87 -0.27
C LYS A 29 12.37 -15.86 0.87
N ILE A 30 11.40 -14.98 1.11
CA ILE A 30 11.50 -13.96 2.16
C ILE A 30 11.60 -14.60 3.54
N SER A 31 12.57 -14.14 4.32
CA SER A 31 12.78 -14.57 5.71
C SER A 31 12.90 -13.39 6.67
N LYS A 32 13.24 -12.20 6.17
CA LYS A 32 13.47 -11.01 6.98
C LYS A 32 12.98 -9.75 6.27
N VAL A 33 12.49 -8.80 7.04
CA VAL A 33 12.17 -7.43 6.58
C VAL A 33 12.92 -6.42 7.44
N LYS A 34 13.45 -5.36 6.81
CA LYS A 34 14.01 -4.20 7.51
C LYS A 34 13.19 -2.96 7.16
N LYS A 35 12.71 -2.23 8.17
CA LYS A 35 12.00 -0.97 7.98
C LYS A 35 12.99 0.17 7.72
N ILE A 36 12.68 1.00 6.74
CA ILE A 36 13.32 2.28 6.49
C ILE A 36 12.27 3.39 6.67
N LYS A 37 12.69 4.52 7.23
CA LYS A 37 11.81 5.68 7.41
C LYS A 37 11.65 6.42 6.10
N VAL A 38 10.44 6.89 5.86
CA VAL A 38 10.11 7.77 4.75
C VAL A 38 9.05 8.80 5.17
N GLU A 39 8.91 9.85 4.36
CA GLU A 39 7.87 10.86 4.53
C GLU A 39 6.52 10.34 4.03
N ASP A 40 5.44 10.66 4.72
CA ASP A 40 4.07 10.49 4.22
C ASP A 40 3.52 11.88 3.88
N LYS A 41 3.55 12.24 2.60
CA LYS A 41 3.07 13.52 2.07
C LYS A 41 1.61 13.49 1.63
N ILE A 42 0.97 12.33 1.75
CA ILE A 42 -0.32 12.04 1.13
C ILE A 42 -1.43 12.03 2.19
N SER A 43 -1.14 11.50 3.38
CA SER A 43 -2.06 11.58 4.51
C SER A 43 -2.01 12.97 5.15
N GLU A 44 -3.17 13.48 5.57
CA GLU A 44 -3.25 14.71 6.39
C GLU A 44 -2.47 14.54 7.70
N ASN A 45 -2.63 13.38 8.35
CA ASN A 45 -1.83 12.95 9.48
C ASN A 45 -0.86 11.86 9.02
N PRO A 46 0.46 12.13 8.94
CA PRO A 46 1.46 11.18 8.46
C PRO A 46 1.49 9.88 9.27
N ILE A 47 0.96 8.79 8.71
CA ILE A 47 0.96 7.46 9.36
C ILE A 47 1.69 6.41 8.54
N ASN A 48 1.81 6.60 7.22
CA ASN A 48 2.47 5.67 6.33
C ASN A 48 3.95 6.07 6.19
N THR A 49 4.73 5.97 7.28
CA THR A 49 6.09 6.53 7.36
C THR A 49 7.20 5.50 7.18
N THR A 50 6.87 4.29 6.71
CA THR A 50 7.87 3.24 6.50
C THR A 50 7.73 2.48 5.17
N ILE A 51 8.87 2.18 4.55
CA ILE A 51 9.00 1.16 3.51
C ILE A 51 9.78 -0.01 4.13
N GLN A 52 9.44 -1.23 3.75
CA GLN A 52 10.16 -2.43 4.18
C GLN A 52 11.05 -2.94 3.06
N VAL A 53 12.29 -3.28 3.37
CA VAL A 53 13.21 -3.98 2.47
C VAL A 53 13.14 -5.47 2.80
N ALA A 54 12.80 -6.29 1.82
CA ALA A 54 12.67 -7.74 1.96
C ALA A 54 14.00 -8.45 1.68
N PHE A 55 14.37 -9.40 2.52
CA PHE A 55 15.59 -10.21 2.40
C PHE A 55 15.29 -11.71 2.52
N ASN A 56 16.10 -12.53 1.87
CA ASN A 56 16.13 -13.97 2.09
C ASN A 56 17.06 -14.35 3.25
N LYS A 57 17.19 -15.66 3.53
CA LYS A 57 18.01 -16.19 4.63
C LYS A 57 19.49 -15.88 4.47
N GLU A 58 19.96 -15.77 3.23
CA GLU A 58 21.34 -15.44 2.86
C GLU A 58 21.62 -13.93 2.92
N GLY A 59 20.65 -13.09 3.28
CA GLY A 59 20.80 -11.63 3.34
C GLY A 59 20.74 -10.93 1.98
N LYS A 60 20.40 -11.64 0.90
CA LYS A 60 20.14 -11.05 -0.42
C LYS A 60 18.82 -10.28 -0.39
N LYS A 61 18.85 -9.04 -0.89
CA LYS A 61 17.66 -8.21 -1.09
C LYS A 61 16.76 -8.82 -2.18
N LEU A 62 15.48 -8.93 -1.88
CA LEU A 62 14.45 -9.45 -2.78
C LEU A 62 13.61 -8.34 -3.43
N GLY A 63 13.44 -7.21 -2.73
CA GLY A 63 12.63 -6.10 -3.19
C GLY A 63 12.16 -5.23 -2.03
N PHE A 64 11.09 -4.48 -2.27
CA PHE A 64 10.51 -3.54 -1.32
C PHE A 64 9.02 -3.78 -1.14
N ILE A 65 8.53 -3.44 0.05
CA ILE A 65 7.13 -3.61 0.44
C ILE A 65 6.68 -2.29 1.10
N ARG A 66 5.56 -1.76 0.63
CA ARG A 66 4.92 -0.58 1.20
C ARG A 66 3.52 -0.96 1.66
N GLU A 67 3.34 -1.03 2.97
CA GLU A 67 2.00 -1.13 3.56
C GLU A 67 1.42 0.26 3.74
N VAL A 68 0.17 0.42 3.33
CA VAL A 68 -0.56 1.69 3.41
C VAL A 68 -1.90 1.44 4.09
N ASN A 69 -2.18 2.27 5.08
CA ASN A 69 -3.50 2.41 5.67
C ASN A 69 -3.94 3.86 5.50
N THR A 70 -5.09 4.08 4.88
CA THR A 70 -5.66 5.42 4.78
C THR A 70 -6.68 5.63 5.88
N THR A 71 -6.82 6.86 6.35
CA THR A 71 -7.99 7.21 7.16
C THR A 71 -9.27 7.15 6.31
N THR A 72 -10.44 7.20 6.95
CA THR A 72 -11.73 7.34 6.26
C THR A 72 -11.72 8.60 5.40
N GLY A 73 -11.95 8.44 4.09
CA GLY A 73 -12.09 9.56 3.16
C GLY A 73 -13.55 10.03 3.02
N CYS A 74 -13.76 11.16 2.33
CA CYS A 74 -15.08 11.67 1.93
C CYS A 74 -16.05 11.91 3.11
N ASN A 75 -15.68 12.76 4.08
CA ASN A 75 -16.51 13.06 5.26
C ASN A 75 -17.00 11.80 5.99
N SER A 76 -16.11 10.81 6.13
CA SER A 76 -16.39 9.49 6.73
C SER A 76 -17.33 8.56 5.94
N ALA A 77 -17.75 8.94 4.73
CA ALA A 77 -18.59 8.10 3.88
C ALA A 77 -17.82 6.99 3.15
N CYS A 78 -16.49 7.00 3.18
CA CYS A 78 -15.63 5.97 2.57
C CYS A 78 -14.84 5.20 3.63
N LEU A 79 -14.80 3.87 3.48
CA LEU A 79 -13.95 3.01 4.29
C LEU A 79 -12.47 3.33 4.04
N PRO A 80 -11.61 3.10 5.05
CA PRO A 80 -10.17 3.02 4.87
C PRO A 80 -9.78 2.12 3.69
N VAL A 81 -8.86 2.59 2.86
CA VAL A 81 -8.26 1.79 1.79
C VAL A 81 -6.96 1.21 2.34
N ILE A 82 -6.99 -0.07 2.71
CA ILE A 82 -5.85 -0.77 3.32
C ILE A 82 -5.24 -1.69 2.27
N PHE A 83 -3.97 -1.48 1.94
CA PHE A 83 -3.29 -2.21 0.87
C PHE A 83 -1.78 -2.31 1.07
N THR A 84 -1.18 -3.19 0.27
CA THR A 84 0.25 -3.42 0.24
C THR A 84 0.73 -3.39 -1.21
N LEU A 85 1.73 -2.55 -1.48
CA LEU A 85 2.42 -2.45 -2.76
C LEU A 85 3.78 -3.16 -2.66
N PHE A 86 4.12 -3.91 -3.71
CA PHE A 86 5.38 -4.65 -3.80
C PHE A 86 6.20 -4.14 -4.97
N TYR A 87 7.52 -4.07 -4.80
CA TYR A 87 8.46 -3.56 -5.80
C TYR A 87 9.67 -4.46 -5.91
N ASN A 88 10.24 -4.56 -7.11
CA ASN A 88 11.50 -5.28 -7.31
C ASN A 88 12.71 -4.43 -6.89
N THR A 89 13.92 -5.01 -7.02
CA THR A 89 15.18 -4.33 -6.70
C THR A 89 15.55 -3.21 -7.68
N LYS A 90 14.79 -3.02 -8.76
CA LYS A 90 14.89 -1.88 -9.70
C LYS A 90 13.88 -0.77 -9.39
N TYR A 91 13.17 -0.88 -8.27
CA TYR A 91 12.09 0.03 -7.85
C TYR A 91 10.86 0.02 -8.76
N GLU A 92 10.68 -1.03 -9.55
CA GLU A 92 9.51 -1.20 -10.42
C GLU A 92 8.38 -1.88 -9.66
N PHE A 93 7.15 -1.42 -9.86
CA PHE A 93 5.95 -2.00 -9.25
C PHE A 93 5.73 -3.44 -9.71
N LEU A 94 5.48 -4.35 -8.77
CA LEU A 94 5.27 -5.77 -9.02
C LEU A 94 3.84 -6.24 -8.77
N LYS A 95 3.23 -5.83 -7.65
CA LYS A 95 1.91 -6.30 -7.24
C LYS A 95 1.26 -5.36 -6.24
N LEU A 96 -0.07 -5.29 -6.33
CA LEU A 96 -0.97 -4.78 -5.30
C LEU A 96 -1.65 -5.96 -4.63
N LYS A 97 -1.69 -5.96 -3.30
CA LYS A 97 -2.53 -6.87 -2.50
C LYS A 97 -3.27 -6.08 -1.42
N SER A 98 -4.34 -6.68 -0.89
CA SER A 98 -5.01 -6.20 0.31
C SER A 98 -5.42 -7.40 1.17
N LYS A 99 -5.19 -7.32 2.49
CA LYS A 99 -5.65 -8.34 3.45
C LYS A 99 -7.16 -8.25 3.69
N ALA A 100 -7.69 -7.03 3.78
CA ALA A 100 -9.09 -6.76 4.01
C ALA A 100 -9.95 -6.82 2.74
N GLY A 101 -9.30 -6.86 1.57
CA GLY A 101 -9.96 -6.62 0.29
C GLY A 101 -10.10 -5.13 -0.01
N LEU A 102 -10.30 -4.81 -1.29
CA LEU A 102 -10.57 -3.44 -1.72
C LEU A 102 -12.04 -3.30 -2.05
N THR A 103 -12.59 -2.11 -1.80
CA THR A 103 -13.98 -1.79 -2.10
C THR A 103 -14.10 -0.66 -3.11
N LYS A 104 -15.24 -0.65 -3.81
CA LYS A 104 -15.71 0.43 -4.69
C LYS A 104 -16.95 1.10 -4.09
N LYS A 105 -17.64 1.95 -4.87
CA LYS A 105 -18.85 2.69 -4.47
C LYS A 105 -19.82 1.81 -3.67
N LEU A 106 -20.34 2.38 -2.57
CA LEU A 106 -21.21 1.72 -1.57
C LEU A 106 -20.55 0.51 -0.88
N HIS A 107 -19.24 0.56 -0.67
CA HIS A 107 -18.46 -0.47 0.03
C HIS A 107 -18.55 -1.87 -0.58
N ARG A 108 -18.96 -1.97 -1.84
CA ARG A 108 -18.99 -3.25 -2.54
C ARG A 108 -17.57 -3.74 -2.77
N PRO A 109 -17.28 -5.04 -2.55
CA PRO A 109 -15.97 -5.60 -2.88
C PRO A 109 -15.61 -5.38 -4.35
N MET A 110 -14.32 -5.15 -4.62
CA MET A 110 -13.76 -5.25 -5.95
C MET A 110 -13.72 -6.72 -6.40
N THR A 111 -14.12 -6.95 -7.64
CA THR A 111 -13.98 -8.26 -8.31
C THR A 111 -12.52 -8.52 -8.71
N GLU A 112 -12.19 -9.73 -9.13
CA GLU A 112 -10.85 -10.02 -9.66
C GLU A 112 -10.51 -9.15 -10.88
N ASP A 113 -11.48 -8.91 -11.77
CA ASP A 113 -11.31 -8.04 -12.93
C ASP A 113 -11.04 -6.59 -12.52
N ASP A 114 -11.74 -6.08 -11.50
CA ASP A 114 -11.48 -4.76 -10.93
C ASP A 114 -10.03 -4.67 -10.41
N ILE A 115 -9.55 -5.70 -9.71
CA ILE A 115 -8.19 -5.76 -9.16
C ILE A 115 -7.15 -5.86 -10.29
N ASN A 116 -7.39 -6.68 -11.31
CA ASN A 116 -6.52 -6.83 -12.47
C ASN A 116 -6.43 -5.52 -13.26
N ARG A 117 -7.57 -4.84 -13.45
CA ARG A 117 -7.63 -3.54 -14.09
C ARG A 117 -6.87 -2.48 -13.28
N LEU A 118 -7.07 -2.45 -11.96
CA LEU A 118 -6.33 -1.55 -11.08
C LEU A 118 -4.82 -1.80 -11.17
N HIS A 119 -4.40 -3.06 -11.13
CA HIS A 119 -2.99 -3.43 -11.26
C HIS A 119 -2.39 -2.90 -12.58
N LEU A 120 -3.09 -3.09 -13.70
CA LEU A 120 -2.66 -2.56 -15.00
C LEU A 120 -2.52 -1.03 -14.96
N LEU A 121 -3.50 -0.32 -14.41
CA LEU A 121 -3.49 1.13 -14.28
C LEU A 121 -2.29 1.62 -13.45
N LEU A 122 -1.93 0.92 -12.37
CA LEU A 122 -0.77 1.27 -11.55
C LEU A 122 0.55 1.08 -12.30
N GLY A 123 0.64 0.04 -13.13
CA GLY A 123 1.83 -0.26 -13.94
C GLY A 123 2.05 0.76 -15.05
N ILE A 124 1.00 1.13 -15.79
CA ILE A 124 1.10 2.07 -16.91
C ILE A 124 1.07 3.54 -16.46
N ASN A 125 0.52 3.83 -15.27
CA ASN A 125 0.32 5.16 -14.70
C ASN A 125 -0.18 6.20 -15.75
N PRO A 126 -1.45 6.09 -16.20
CA PRO A 126 -1.99 6.96 -17.23
C PRO A 126 -1.71 8.44 -16.96
N PRO A 127 -1.26 9.22 -17.96
CA PRO A 127 -0.89 10.63 -17.77
C PRO A 127 -1.98 11.49 -17.14
N ILE A 128 -3.24 11.13 -17.36
CA ILE A 128 -4.39 11.85 -16.80
C ILE A 128 -4.39 11.88 -15.27
N PHE A 129 -3.76 10.94 -14.57
CA PHE A 129 -3.62 11.00 -13.12
C PHE A 129 -2.84 12.22 -12.65
N LYS A 130 -1.93 12.77 -13.46
CA LYS A 130 -1.19 13.99 -13.12
C LYS A 130 -2.08 15.23 -13.04
N THR A 131 -3.26 15.19 -13.66
CA THR A 131 -4.22 16.30 -13.69
C THR A 131 -5.28 16.22 -12.59
N VAL A 132 -5.40 15.08 -11.91
CA VAL A 132 -6.43 14.82 -10.91
C VAL A 132 -5.87 15.15 -9.53
N LYS A 133 -6.52 16.08 -8.80
CA LYS A 133 -6.10 16.47 -7.45
C LYS A 133 -6.91 15.74 -6.39
N HIS A 134 -8.20 15.56 -6.64
CA HIS A 134 -9.12 14.91 -5.71
C HIS A 134 -9.96 13.84 -6.42
N PRO A 135 -10.35 12.73 -5.75
CA PRO A 135 -11.20 11.70 -6.36
C PRO A 135 -12.50 12.22 -6.96
N THR A 136 -13.08 13.28 -6.38
CA THR A 136 -14.30 13.93 -6.87
C THR A 136 -14.13 14.59 -8.23
N ASP A 137 -12.89 14.92 -8.62
CA ASP A 137 -12.61 15.47 -9.95
C ASP A 137 -12.97 14.46 -11.05
N MET A 138 -12.91 13.16 -10.72
CA MET A 138 -13.16 12.05 -11.64
C MET A 138 -14.59 11.55 -11.65
N THR A 139 -15.45 12.06 -10.75
CA THR A 139 -16.84 11.60 -10.61
C THR A 139 -17.81 12.74 -10.81
N ASP A 140 -18.93 12.46 -11.45
CA ASP A 140 -20.07 13.38 -11.51
C ASP A 140 -20.63 13.61 -10.11
N ALA A 141 -20.92 14.87 -9.77
CA ALA A 141 -21.31 15.26 -8.41
C ALA A 141 -22.73 14.81 -8.03
N LEU A 142 -23.62 14.66 -9.01
CA LEU A 142 -25.02 14.31 -8.78
C LEU A 142 -25.21 12.79 -8.72
N THR A 143 -24.61 12.08 -9.67
CA THR A 143 -24.79 10.63 -9.86
C THR A 143 -23.69 9.81 -9.19
N GLY A 144 -22.51 10.40 -8.94
CA GLY A 144 -21.31 9.69 -8.52
C GLY A 144 -20.75 8.75 -9.59
N ALA A 145 -21.14 8.92 -10.85
CA ALA A 145 -20.60 8.14 -11.98
C ALA A 145 -19.20 8.63 -12.36
N THR A 146 -18.32 7.75 -12.82
CA THR A 146 -17.02 8.16 -13.38
C THR A 146 -17.25 9.03 -14.62
N LYS A 147 -16.61 10.20 -14.72
CA LYS A 147 -16.76 11.07 -15.90
C LYS A 147 -16.13 10.43 -17.14
N PRO A 148 -16.66 10.68 -18.35
CA PRO A 148 -16.22 10.03 -19.58
C PRO A 148 -14.71 10.08 -19.83
N GLN A 149 -14.05 11.21 -19.55
CA GLN A 149 -12.61 11.35 -19.79
C GLN A 149 -11.72 10.48 -18.88
N TYR A 150 -12.25 9.92 -17.78
CA TYR A 150 -11.49 9.11 -16.84
C TYR A 150 -11.82 7.62 -16.89
N VAL A 151 -12.78 7.19 -17.72
CA VAL A 151 -13.25 5.79 -17.72
C VAL A 151 -12.14 4.78 -18.03
N ASP A 152 -11.18 5.18 -18.87
CA ASP A 152 -10.03 4.34 -19.24
C ASP A 152 -8.86 4.43 -18.26
N ALA A 153 -8.96 5.30 -17.26
CA ALA A 153 -7.92 5.51 -16.25
C ALA A 153 -8.39 5.16 -14.83
N VAL A 154 -9.64 4.72 -14.67
CA VAL A 154 -10.24 4.48 -13.35
C VAL A 154 -10.98 3.15 -13.38
N VAL A 155 -10.81 2.35 -12.34
CA VAL A 155 -11.70 1.20 -12.15
C VAL A 155 -13.10 1.74 -11.89
N LYS A 156 -14.07 1.27 -12.69
CA LYS A 156 -15.46 1.74 -12.64
C LYS A 156 -15.96 1.77 -11.19
N GLU A 157 -16.52 2.92 -10.78
CA GLU A 157 -17.04 3.18 -9.43
C GLU A 157 -16.01 3.13 -8.30
N ALA A 158 -14.71 3.10 -8.61
CA ALA A 158 -13.62 3.02 -7.64
C ALA A 158 -12.62 4.17 -7.80
N ALA A 159 -13.10 5.36 -8.15
CA ALA A 159 -12.28 6.56 -8.33
C ALA A 159 -11.36 6.84 -7.13
N TYR A 160 -11.90 6.78 -5.91
CA TYR A 160 -11.12 7.00 -4.67
C TYR A 160 -9.98 6.00 -4.52
N SER A 161 -10.28 4.69 -4.51
CA SER A 161 -9.29 3.63 -4.36
C SER A 161 -8.25 3.68 -5.48
N THR A 162 -8.68 3.89 -6.73
CA THR A 162 -7.80 3.95 -7.89
C THR A 162 -6.79 5.10 -7.77
N LEU A 163 -7.26 6.33 -7.53
CA LEU A 163 -6.36 7.47 -7.38
C LEU A 163 -5.44 7.30 -6.18
N ARG A 164 -5.99 6.97 -5.01
CA ARG A 164 -5.23 6.91 -3.76
C ARG A 164 -4.11 5.89 -3.83
N ILE A 165 -4.39 4.70 -4.37
CA ILE A 165 -3.39 3.64 -4.53
C ILE A 165 -2.34 4.07 -5.56
N ASN A 166 -2.73 4.72 -6.67
CA ASN A 166 -1.77 5.22 -7.64
C ASN A 166 -0.86 6.31 -7.07
N THR A 167 -1.41 7.27 -6.31
CA THR A 167 -0.63 8.34 -5.67
C THR A 167 0.44 7.75 -4.74
N TYR A 168 0.06 6.78 -3.90
CA TYR A 168 1.03 6.08 -3.06
C TYR A 168 2.04 5.27 -3.86
N ASN A 169 1.63 4.67 -4.98
CA ASN A 169 2.55 3.94 -5.85
C ASN A 169 3.64 4.85 -6.42
N GLN A 170 3.25 6.00 -6.99
CA GLN A 170 4.20 6.95 -7.59
C GLN A 170 5.10 7.60 -6.53
N ASP A 171 4.55 7.97 -5.38
CA ASP A 171 5.32 8.48 -4.25
C ASP A 171 6.36 7.46 -3.78
N THR A 172 5.97 6.20 -3.60
CA THR A 172 6.89 5.13 -3.17
C THR A 172 8.02 4.92 -4.16
N ILE A 173 7.73 4.88 -5.47
CA ILE A 173 8.76 4.76 -6.51
C ILE A 173 9.73 5.95 -6.46
N SER A 174 9.21 7.17 -6.29
CA SER A 174 10.02 8.39 -6.16
C SER A 174 10.95 8.33 -4.95
N GLN A 175 10.42 7.92 -3.80
CA GLN A 175 11.19 7.79 -2.56
C GLN A 175 12.26 6.70 -2.65
N LEU A 176 11.93 5.54 -3.22
CA LEU A 176 12.89 4.44 -3.44
C LEU A 176 14.06 4.90 -4.32
N LYS A 177 13.77 5.61 -5.42
CA LYS A 177 14.79 6.18 -6.30
C LYS A 177 15.66 7.22 -5.58
N LYS A 178 15.05 8.10 -4.78
CA LYS A 178 15.76 9.13 -4.01
C LYS A 178 16.71 8.51 -2.97
N LEU A 179 16.31 7.42 -2.33
CA LEU A 179 17.10 6.75 -1.29
C LEU A 179 18.21 5.85 -1.84
N ALA A 180 18.18 5.51 -3.13
CA ALA A 180 19.18 4.68 -3.82
C ALA A 180 19.53 3.38 -3.07
N LEU A 181 18.50 2.69 -2.55
CA LEU A 181 18.62 1.56 -1.61
C LEU A 181 19.15 0.27 -2.21
#